data_AF-A0A1H3K022-F1
#
_entry.id   AF-A0A1H3K022-F1
#
_cell.length_a   1.000
_cell.length_b   1.000
_cell.length_c   1.000
_cell.angle_alpha   90.00
_cell.angle_beta   90.00
_cell.angle_gamma   90.00
#
_symmetry.space_group_name_H-M   'P 1'
#
loop_
_entity.id
_entity.type
_entity.pdbx_description
1 polymer ?
#
loop_
_entity_poly.entity_id
_entity_poly.type
_entity_poly.pdbx_seq_one_letter_code
_entity_poly.pdbx_strand_id
1 'polypeptide(L)'
;MIDFEEQISSILAADSDDLYERDPETFFAAHIGFCPRQLYVNKLGLSKSKTYWGKYRASRLIQDYFEQQLSDRNPTLETEVSLNIDEGPVRFLGRCTLYDPADEIAYVLKVRNGWYKFSPPIDRHLDQLHIYMQGLGVEQGKLVYVSKNDLSDIREWPCPDADSSAVQFDESRYEQLVTKAKRIRNQIWTHGIATSEAEIPLEKCGCYFCQEESLAFPDAVRPMSDGSGEPALDTSENRGCMAEETVETGVTDSTDRTSSTEAETRDLLDVPDSNDTRILDVDRYHIPVALRDLDIWVVWDGRSKVALAPWQADTMYPCEWAASKDVNPRRGFQKAKMVAELPLREIHRAWPFPDGEDLPEAVHPAVLLPHDPPDPPLSFVDFDDVRDPETGEVSDEVATLVDALDGYTEVSQSGTGLHVYVRGRLPEGVGAFATALSQRGALEIYDHARFTGGTWRHVAGTPLDKVPEATDILEAIVSQY
;
A
#
# COMPACT_ATOMS: atom_id res chain seq x y z
N MET A 1 33.02 5.62 -3.28
CA MET A 1 31.96 5.27 -2.31
C MET A 1 31.11 6.51 -2.18
N ILE A 2 29.85 6.46 -2.60
CA ILE A 2 28.95 7.62 -2.49
C ILE A 2 28.38 7.56 -1.07
N ASP A 3 28.52 8.63 -0.31
CA ASP A 3 27.91 8.73 1.01
C ASP A 3 26.42 9.08 0.83
N PHE A 4 25.58 8.04 0.84
CA PHE A 4 24.14 8.21 0.71
C PHE A 4 23.53 8.88 1.95
N GLU A 5 24.14 8.78 3.13
CA GLU A 5 23.61 9.47 4.31
C GLU A 5 23.94 10.96 4.30
N GLU A 6 25.09 11.38 3.78
CA GLU A 6 25.39 12.80 3.52
C GLU A 6 24.50 13.37 2.40
N GLN A 7 24.28 12.64 1.30
CA GLN A 7 23.39 13.08 0.22
C GLN A 7 21.92 13.14 0.65
N ILE A 8 21.41 12.13 1.37
CA ILE A 8 20.04 12.16 1.92
C ILE A 8 19.92 13.25 2.98
N SER A 9 20.92 13.47 3.83
CA SER A 9 20.93 14.60 4.78
C SER A 9 20.94 15.95 4.06
N SER A 10 21.64 16.10 2.93
CA SER A 10 21.59 17.32 2.11
C SER A 10 20.23 17.54 1.46
N ILE A 11 19.50 16.48 1.11
CA ILE A 11 18.13 16.57 0.55
C ILE A 11 17.13 16.88 1.67
N LEU A 12 17.27 16.27 2.85
CA LEU A 12 16.42 16.52 4.02
C LEU A 12 16.67 17.89 4.67
N ALA A 13 17.92 18.40 4.63
CA ALA A 13 18.24 19.75 5.08
C ALA A 13 17.74 20.84 4.12
N ALA A 14 17.38 20.48 2.87
CA ALA A 14 16.62 21.35 1.97
C ALA A 14 15.10 21.26 2.17
N ASP A 15 14.60 20.25 2.90
CA ASP A 15 13.17 19.98 3.17
C ASP A 15 12.62 20.83 4.35
N SER A 16 13.41 21.78 4.90
CA SER A 16 13.07 22.52 6.14
C SER A 16 12.69 24.00 5.97
N ASP A 17 12.95 24.65 4.83
CA ASP A 17 12.48 26.02 4.57
C ASP A 17 12.09 26.21 3.09
N ASP A 18 10.82 26.56 2.89
CA ASP A 18 10.23 27.07 1.64
C ASP A 18 10.30 26.20 0.37
N LEU A 19 9.63 25.04 0.38
CA LEU A 19 9.36 24.14 -0.78
C LEU A 19 8.56 24.77 -1.95
N TYR A 20 8.43 26.09 -2.00
CA TYR A 20 7.67 26.81 -3.02
C TYR A 20 8.63 27.55 -3.96
N GLU A 21 8.59 27.20 -5.24
CA GLU A 21 9.24 27.99 -6.28
C GLU A 21 8.52 29.34 -6.41
N ARG A 22 9.03 30.37 -5.72
CA ARG A 22 8.46 31.72 -5.64
C ARG A 22 8.98 32.70 -6.69
N ASP A 23 10.07 32.39 -7.41
CA ASP A 23 10.57 33.27 -8.49
C ASP A 23 9.47 33.49 -9.54
N PRO A 24 9.01 34.72 -9.80
CA PRO A 24 7.91 34.97 -10.73
C PRO A 24 8.09 34.35 -12.12
N GLU A 25 9.33 34.19 -12.61
CA GLU A 25 9.62 33.69 -13.96
C GLU A 25 9.61 32.17 -14.08
N THR A 26 9.91 31.44 -13.02
CA THR A 26 10.09 29.97 -13.03
C THR A 26 8.82 29.20 -12.68
N PHE A 27 8.44 28.19 -13.47
CA PHE A 27 7.22 27.40 -13.29
C PHE A 27 7.50 25.89 -13.28
N PHE A 28 7.03 25.17 -12.26
CA PHE A 28 7.02 23.70 -12.32
C PHE A 28 5.98 23.20 -13.33
N ALA A 29 6.42 22.37 -14.26
CA ALA A 29 5.58 21.73 -15.28
C ALA A 29 4.44 20.89 -14.67
N ALA A 30 4.66 20.28 -13.50
CA ALA A 30 3.61 19.56 -12.76
C ALA A 30 2.46 20.47 -12.27
N HIS A 31 2.68 21.78 -12.19
CA HIS A 31 1.72 22.77 -11.70
C HIS A 31 1.04 23.58 -12.83
N ILE A 32 1.61 23.67 -14.03
CA ILE A 32 1.10 24.56 -15.10
C ILE A 32 -0.36 24.27 -15.46
N GLY A 33 -0.80 23.02 -15.34
CA GLY A 33 -2.18 22.58 -15.61
C GLY A 33 -3.23 22.99 -14.56
N PHE A 34 -2.86 23.70 -13.49
CA PHE A 34 -3.84 24.34 -12.61
C PHE A 34 -4.51 25.53 -13.31
N CYS A 35 -5.70 25.91 -12.82
CA CYS A 35 -6.34 27.15 -13.26
C CYS A 35 -5.54 28.38 -12.78
N PRO A 36 -5.67 29.57 -13.39
CA PRO A 36 -4.83 30.73 -13.10
C PRO A 36 -4.72 31.09 -11.60
N ARG A 37 -5.84 31.13 -10.86
CA ARG A 37 -5.82 31.42 -9.42
C ARG A 37 -5.06 30.35 -8.63
N GLN A 38 -5.32 29.07 -8.90
CA GLN A 38 -4.66 27.98 -8.19
C GLN A 38 -3.18 27.85 -8.54
N LEU A 39 -2.78 28.20 -9.76
CA LEU A 39 -1.36 28.32 -10.13
C LEU A 39 -0.68 29.44 -9.32
N TYR A 40 -1.30 30.62 -9.20
CA TYR A 40 -0.79 31.72 -8.35
C TYR A 40 -0.72 31.32 -6.86
N VAL A 41 -1.81 30.79 -6.29
CA VAL A 41 -1.91 30.38 -4.87
C VAL A 41 -0.88 29.32 -4.50
N ASN A 42 -0.76 28.24 -5.30
CA ASN A 42 0.17 27.17 -4.99
C ASN A 42 1.63 27.55 -5.30
N LYS A 43 1.89 28.44 -6.26
CA LYS A 43 3.24 28.96 -6.54
C LYS A 43 3.78 29.84 -5.41
N LEU A 44 2.94 30.68 -4.81
CA LEU A 44 3.34 31.62 -3.75
C LEU A 44 3.25 31.05 -2.33
N GLY A 45 3.00 29.75 -2.18
CA GLY A 45 2.86 29.11 -0.86
C GLY A 45 1.62 29.49 -0.07
N LEU A 46 0.62 30.11 -0.72
CA LEU A 46 -0.58 30.66 -0.07
C LEU A 46 -1.65 29.59 0.26
N SER A 47 -1.31 28.31 0.24
CA SER A 47 -2.23 27.20 0.49
C SER A 47 -2.09 26.70 1.93
N LYS A 48 -3.19 26.67 2.70
CA LYS A 48 -3.26 26.10 4.06
C LYS A 48 -3.10 24.58 4.09
N SER A 49 -3.11 23.93 2.93
CA SER A 49 -3.18 22.48 2.79
C SER A 49 -1.84 21.80 3.10
N LYS A 50 -1.51 21.61 4.38
CA LYS A 50 -0.45 20.67 4.81
C LYS A 50 -0.72 19.25 4.29
N THR A 51 -2.00 18.92 4.07
CA THR A 51 -2.51 17.72 3.41
C THR A 51 -2.16 17.61 1.92
N TYR A 52 -1.67 18.67 1.26
CA TYR A 52 -1.23 18.63 -0.14
C TYR A 52 0.09 17.90 -0.36
N TRP A 53 0.86 17.60 0.71
CA TRP A 53 2.13 16.86 0.58
C TRP A 53 2.10 15.49 1.25
N GLY A 54 1.47 15.33 2.42
CA GLY A 54 1.32 14.02 3.06
C GLY A 54 0.64 12.98 2.15
N LYS A 55 -0.47 13.34 1.50
CA LYS A 55 -1.16 12.47 0.52
C LYS A 55 -0.35 12.19 -0.75
N TYR A 56 0.63 13.04 -1.05
CA TYR A 56 1.51 12.87 -2.19
C TYR A 56 2.78 12.07 -1.85
N ARG A 57 3.22 11.95 -0.58
CA ARG A 57 4.34 11.05 -0.19
C ARG A 57 4.08 9.59 -0.58
N ALA A 58 2.95 9.04 -0.13
CA ALA A 58 2.51 7.71 -0.53
C ALA A 58 2.34 7.57 -2.05
N SER A 59 1.89 8.62 -2.73
CA SER A 59 1.73 8.63 -4.20
C SER A 59 3.08 8.71 -4.93
N ARG A 60 4.10 9.33 -4.32
CA ARG A 60 5.47 9.47 -4.82
C ARG A 60 6.21 8.14 -4.68
N LEU A 61 6.16 7.48 -3.51
CA LEU A 61 6.76 6.14 -3.33
C LEU A 61 6.18 5.09 -4.28
N ILE A 62 4.87 5.14 -4.58
CA ILE A 62 4.26 4.30 -5.61
C ILE A 62 4.86 4.65 -6.99
N GLN A 63 5.01 5.93 -7.33
CA GLN A 63 5.66 6.35 -8.59
C GLN A 63 7.13 5.90 -8.66
N ASP A 64 7.91 6.07 -7.60
CA ASP A 64 9.32 5.67 -7.49
C ASP A 64 9.50 4.16 -7.71
N TYR A 65 8.66 3.35 -7.07
CA TYR A 65 8.64 1.91 -7.27
C TYR A 65 8.34 1.51 -8.72
N PHE A 66 7.38 2.19 -9.37
CA PHE A 66 7.07 1.93 -10.77
C PHE A 66 8.18 2.38 -11.72
N GLU A 67 8.83 3.52 -11.45
CA GLU A 67 9.99 4.01 -12.19
C GLU A 67 11.16 3.00 -12.09
N GLN A 68 11.49 2.52 -10.88
CA GLN A 68 12.50 1.49 -10.68
C GLN A 68 12.14 0.17 -11.38
N GLN A 69 10.93 -0.37 -11.15
CA GLN A 69 10.49 -1.65 -11.74
C GLN A 69 10.43 -1.62 -13.27
N LEU A 70 10.28 -0.45 -13.89
CA LEU A 70 10.34 -0.30 -15.35
C LEU A 70 11.78 -0.18 -15.85
N SER A 71 12.65 0.56 -15.15
CA SER A 71 14.08 0.65 -15.50
C SER A 71 14.79 -0.71 -15.38
N ASP A 72 14.54 -1.47 -14.31
CA ASP A 72 15.11 -2.81 -14.09
C ASP A 72 14.71 -3.82 -15.20
N ARG A 73 13.54 -3.62 -15.82
CA ARG A 73 12.97 -4.52 -16.85
C ARG A 73 13.24 -4.06 -18.28
N ASN A 74 13.38 -2.76 -18.51
CA ASN A 74 13.71 -2.19 -19.81
C ASN A 74 14.82 -1.13 -19.65
N PRO A 75 16.11 -1.53 -19.64
CA PRO A 75 17.24 -0.63 -19.36
C PRO A 75 17.50 0.47 -20.41
N THR A 76 16.69 0.55 -21.48
CA THR A 76 16.72 1.69 -22.42
C THR A 76 15.75 2.81 -22.04
N LEU A 77 14.83 2.59 -21.09
CA LEU A 77 13.97 3.66 -20.56
C LEU A 77 14.77 4.58 -19.65
N GLU A 78 14.79 5.87 -19.98
CA GLU A 78 15.34 6.90 -19.11
C GLU A 78 14.28 7.32 -18.08
N THR A 79 14.46 6.93 -16.83
CA THR A 79 13.66 7.43 -15.70
C THR A 79 14.04 8.85 -15.33
N GLU A 80 13.09 9.61 -14.79
CA GLU A 80 13.37 10.80 -13.97
C GLU A 80 14.14 11.94 -14.69
N VAL A 81 13.99 12.06 -16.00
CA VAL A 81 14.74 12.99 -16.87
C VAL A 81 14.45 14.46 -16.51
N SER A 82 15.47 15.20 -16.10
CA SER A 82 15.37 16.60 -15.69
C SER A 82 15.25 17.56 -16.88
N LEU A 83 14.29 18.48 -16.81
CA LEU A 83 13.96 19.43 -17.89
C LEU A 83 14.08 20.88 -17.40
N ASN A 84 14.67 21.73 -18.24
CA ASN A 84 14.76 23.18 -18.05
C ASN A 84 14.55 23.88 -19.40
N ILE A 85 13.37 24.46 -19.60
CA ILE A 85 12.94 25.06 -20.87
C ILE A 85 12.87 26.57 -20.68
N ASP A 86 13.67 27.32 -21.42
CA ASP A 86 13.69 28.79 -21.35
C ASP A 86 12.85 29.39 -22.47
N GLU A 87 11.73 30.03 -22.08
CA GLU A 87 10.72 30.61 -22.97
C GLU A 87 10.87 32.14 -23.07
N GLY A 88 12.06 32.66 -22.76
CA GLY A 88 12.39 34.07 -22.68
C GLY A 88 12.07 34.63 -21.29
N PRO A 89 10.94 35.35 -21.09
CA PRO A 89 10.61 35.93 -19.79
C PRO A 89 9.83 34.98 -18.86
N VAL A 90 9.83 33.66 -19.12
CA VAL A 90 9.44 32.61 -18.17
C VAL A 90 10.25 31.36 -18.49
N ARG A 91 10.41 30.46 -17.53
CA ARG A 91 10.97 29.12 -17.76
C ARG A 91 10.16 28.02 -17.11
N PHE A 92 10.27 26.81 -17.66
CA PHE A 92 9.67 25.60 -17.09
C PHE A 92 10.73 24.67 -16.55
N LEU A 93 10.60 24.30 -15.27
CA LEU A 93 11.35 23.22 -14.65
C LEU A 93 10.48 21.97 -14.56
N GLY A 94 11.06 20.81 -14.83
CA GLY A 94 10.33 19.55 -14.87
C GLY A 94 11.21 18.34 -14.59
N ARG A 95 10.55 17.22 -14.29
CA ARG A 95 11.17 15.90 -14.23
C ARG A 95 10.22 14.91 -14.89
N CYS A 96 10.57 14.45 -16.10
CA CYS A 96 9.77 13.48 -16.82
C CYS A 96 9.79 12.15 -16.06
N THR A 97 8.67 11.43 -16.00
CA THR A 97 8.61 10.16 -15.25
C THR A 97 9.48 9.12 -15.95
N LEU A 98 9.16 8.86 -17.22
CA LEU A 98 9.94 8.00 -18.10
C LEU A 98 10.02 8.65 -19.48
N TYR A 99 11.10 8.37 -20.19
CA TYR A 99 11.29 8.69 -21.60
C TYR A 99 11.79 7.42 -22.30
N ASP A 100 11.15 7.07 -23.42
CA ASP A 100 11.64 6.02 -24.31
C ASP A 100 12.39 6.66 -25.50
N PRO A 101 13.74 6.54 -25.56
CA PRO A 101 14.55 7.10 -26.64
C PRO A 101 14.61 6.22 -27.90
N ALA A 102 13.96 5.04 -27.91
CA ALA A 102 13.87 4.19 -29.10
C ALA A 102 12.60 4.47 -29.91
N ASP A 103 11.47 4.69 -29.22
CA ASP A 103 10.18 5.07 -29.84
C ASP A 103 9.92 6.61 -29.83
N GLU A 104 10.81 7.40 -29.20
CA GLU A 104 10.71 8.86 -29.01
C GLU A 104 9.42 9.29 -28.25
N ILE A 105 9.09 8.59 -27.16
CA ILE A 105 7.85 8.81 -26.38
C ILE A 105 8.14 9.34 -24.96
N ALA A 106 7.53 10.47 -24.61
CA ALA A 106 7.51 11.00 -23.24
C ALA A 106 6.37 10.40 -22.41
N TYR A 107 6.63 9.94 -21.18
CA TYR A 107 5.60 9.36 -20.30
C TYR A 107 5.39 10.18 -19.03
N VAL A 108 4.12 10.37 -18.66
CA VAL A 108 3.72 11.01 -17.40
C VAL A 108 2.91 10.02 -16.57
N LEU A 109 3.50 9.47 -15.51
CA LEU A 109 2.80 8.58 -14.57
C LEU A 109 2.00 9.39 -13.55
N LYS A 110 0.81 8.91 -13.18
CA LYS A 110 -0.11 9.56 -12.23
C LYS A 110 -0.81 8.53 -11.35
N VAL A 111 -0.40 8.45 -10.10
CA VAL A 111 -1.05 7.65 -9.06
C VAL A 111 -2.39 8.32 -8.64
N ARG A 112 -3.43 7.51 -8.47
CA ARG A 112 -4.82 7.94 -8.17
C ARG A 112 -5.43 7.06 -7.09
N ASN A 113 -6.34 7.55 -6.26
CA ASN A 113 -7.00 6.73 -5.22
C ASN A 113 -8.13 5.83 -5.77
N GLY A 114 -7.95 5.28 -6.98
CA GLY A 114 -8.99 4.67 -7.81
C GLY A 114 -9.72 5.67 -8.73
N TRP A 115 -10.76 5.18 -9.40
CA TRP A 115 -11.39 5.81 -10.58
C TRP A 115 -12.72 6.52 -10.29
N TYR A 116 -13.17 6.54 -9.03
CA TYR A 116 -14.43 7.19 -8.67
C TYR A 116 -14.42 8.68 -9.04
N LYS A 117 -15.39 9.09 -9.86
CA LYS A 117 -15.48 10.44 -10.47
C LYS A 117 -14.22 10.86 -11.24
N PHE A 118 -13.47 9.92 -11.81
CA PHE A 118 -12.26 10.19 -12.57
C PHE A 118 -12.18 9.33 -13.84
N SER A 119 -12.42 9.97 -14.99
CA SER A 119 -12.08 9.42 -16.31
C SER A 119 -10.71 9.96 -16.73
N PRO A 120 -9.76 9.10 -17.13
CA PRO A 120 -8.64 9.51 -17.96
C PRO A 120 -9.13 10.05 -19.33
N PRO A 121 -8.39 10.98 -19.96
CA PRO A 121 -7.35 11.83 -19.38
C PRO A 121 -8.02 13.03 -18.66
N ILE A 122 -7.21 13.87 -17.99
CA ILE A 122 -7.66 15.23 -17.64
C ILE A 122 -6.66 16.26 -18.14
N ASP A 123 -7.17 17.44 -18.55
CA ASP A 123 -6.38 18.51 -19.15
C ASP A 123 -5.13 18.89 -18.33
N ARG A 124 -5.23 18.91 -17.00
CA ARG A 124 -4.07 19.22 -16.12
C ARG A 124 -2.86 18.31 -16.38
N HIS A 125 -3.08 17.05 -16.74
CA HIS A 125 -1.99 16.11 -17.00
C HIS A 125 -1.56 16.10 -18.47
N LEU A 126 -2.47 16.39 -19.41
CA LEU A 126 -2.11 16.67 -20.80
C LEU A 126 -1.24 17.94 -20.89
N ASP A 127 -1.57 18.98 -20.13
CA ASP A 127 -0.77 20.19 -19.98
C ASP A 127 0.65 19.88 -19.49
N GLN A 128 0.80 19.04 -18.45
CA GLN A 128 2.12 18.60 -17.98
C GLN A 128 2.89 17.83 -19.07
N LEU A 129 2.21 16.90 -19.75
CA LEU A 129 2.80 16.09 -20.82
C LEU A 129 3.32 16.96 -21.97
N HIS A 130 2.58 17.99 -22.41
CA HIS A 130 3.02 18.89 -23.48
C HIS A 130 4.27 19.70 -23.12
N ILE A 131 4.41 20.13 -21.85
CA ILE A 131 5.67 20.75 -21.40
C ILE A 131 6.82 19.74 -21.47
N TYR A 132 6.58 18.47 -21.15
CA TYR A 132 7.62 17.43 -21.19
C TYR A 132 8.02 17.04 -22.61
N MET A 133 7.06 16.95 -23.52
CA MET A 133 7.28 16.70 -24.95
C MET A 133 8.16 17.78 -25.58
N GLN A 134 7.82 19.07 -25.37
CA GLN A 134 8.68 20.19 -25.78
C GLN A 134 10.07 20.14 -25.13
N GLY A 135 10.15 19.80 -23.85
CA GLY A 135 11.42 19.78 -23.10
C GLY A 135 12.38 18.66 -23.51
N LEU A 136 11.85 17.54 -24.02
CA LEU A 136 12.60 16.43 -24.58
C LEU A 136 12.83 16.58 -26.10
N GLY A 137 12.06 17.43 -26.78
CA GLY A 137 12.09 17.60 -28.23
C GLY A 137 11.38 16.48 -28.99
N VAL A 138 10.32 15.91 -28.42
CA VAL A 138 9.60 14.75 -28.97
C VAL A 138 8.15 15.07 -29.35
N GLU A 139 7.70 14.50 -30.47
CA GLU A 139 6.35 14.69 -31.01
C GLU A 139 5.29 13.79 -30.37
N GLN A 140 5.70 12.76 -29.59
CA GLN A 140 4.81 11.74 -29.04
C GLN A 140 4.89 11.61 -27.52
N GLY A 141 3.75 11.29 -26.90
CA GLY A 141 3.67 11.08 -25.46
C GLY A 141 2.51 10.21 -24.99
N LYS A 142 2.65 9.66 -23.77
CA LYS A 142 1.62 8.85 -23.09
C LYS A 142 1.40 9.31 -21.66
N LEU A 143 0.17 9.16 -21.20
CA LEU A 143 -0.21 9.29 -19.78
C LEU A 143 -0.44 7.90 -19.21
N VAL A 144 0.16 7.58 -18.06
CA VAL A 144 -0.01 6.29 -17.38
C VAL A 144 -0.65 6.52 -16.01
N TYR A 145 -1.77 5.89 -15.73
CA TYR A 145 -2.48 6.02 -14.47
C TYR A 145 -2.42 4.72 -13.67
N VAL A 146 -2.11 4.81 -12.38
CA VAL A 146 -2.02 3.66 -11.46
C VAL A 146 -2.96 3.88 -10.27
N SER A 147 -3.73 2.86 -9.89
CA SER A 147 -4.61 2.94 -8.72
C SER A 147 -3.87 2.63 -7.40
N LYS A 148 -3.76 3.60 -6.47
CA LYS A 148 -3.32 3.39 -5.07
C LYS A 148 -4.17 2.32 -4.34
N ASN A 149 -5.35 1.96 -4.85
CA ASN A 149 -6.13 0.86 -4.27
C ASN A 149 -5.72 -0.52 -4.78
N ASP A 150 -5.37 -0.63 -6.07
CA ASP A 150 -4.91 -1.85 -6.72
C ASP A 150 -3.83 -1.46 -7.75
N LEU A 151 -2.58 -1.87 -7.52
CA LEU A 151 -1.46 -1.51 -8.39
C LEU A 151 -1.46 -2.28 -9.73
N SER A 152 -2.35 -3.26 -9.92
CA SER A 152 -2.51 -3.96 -11.20
C SER A 152 -3.49 -3.26 -12.15
N ASP A 153 -4.47 -2.50 -11.64
CA ASP A 153 -5.29 -1.58 -12.43
C ASP A 153 -4.46 -0.36 -12.88
N ILE A 154 -3.80 -0.55 -14.04
CA ILE A 154 -3.01 0.43 -14.76
C ILE A 154 -3.77 0.80 -16.04
N ARG A 155 -3.90 2.11 -16.32
CA ARG A 155 -4.62 2.62 -17.49
C ARG A 155 -3.76 3.63 -18.23
N GLU A 156 -3.43 3.35 -19.48
CA GLU A 156 -2.77 4.33 -20.34
C GLU A 156 -3.76 5.24 -21.07
N TRP A 157 -3.27 6.41 -21.49
CA TRP A 157 -3.94 7.30 -22.44
C TRP A 157 -2.97 7.76 -23.53
N PRO A 158 -3.29 7.60 -24.83
CA PRO A 158 -4.53 7.04 -25.37
C PRO A 158 -4.77 5.58 -24.96
N CYS A 159 -6.04 5.16 -24.99
CA CYS A 159 -6.40 3.77 -24.71
C CYS A 159 -5.80 2.85 -25.79
N PRO A 160 -5.39 1.60 -25.51
CA PRO A 160 -4.83 0.70 -26.51
C PRO A 160 -5.71 0.49 -27.75
N ASP A 161 -7.04 0.56 -27.58
CA ASP A 161 -8.04 0.40 -28.64
C ASP A 161 -8.40 1.72 -29.39
N ALA A 162 -7.65 2.81 -29.18
CA ALA A 162 -7.93 4.11 -29.81
C ALA A 162 -7.31 4.25 -31.21
N ASP A 163 -7.88 5.12 -32.04
CA ASP A 163 -7.40 5.42 -33.41
C ASP A 163 -5.96 6.00 -33.47
N SER A 164 -5.38 6.36 -32.32
CA SER A 164 -3.98 6.78 -32.19
C SER A 164 -3.37 6.17 -30.94
N SER A 165 -2.17 5.61 -31.06
CA SER A 165 -1.42 4.97 -29.98
C SER A 165 -0.73 5.94 -29.01
N ALA A 166 -0.61 7.23 -29.37
CA ALA A 166 0.09 8.25 -28.57
C ALA A 166 -0.58 9.63 -28.67
N VAL A 167 -0.47 10.43 -27.61
CA VAL A 167 -0.77 11.87 -27.68
C VAL A 167 0.28 12.51 -28.59
N GLN A 168 -0.18 13.19 -29.64
CA GLN A 168 0.69 13.98 -30.52
C GLN A 168 0.90 15.38 -29.91
N PHE A 169 2.02 16.04 -30.23
CA PHE A 169 2.30 17.39 -29.73
C PHE A 169 1.33 18.43 -30.32
N ASP A 170 0.62 19.15 -29.45
CA ASP A 170 -0.16 20.33 -29.81
C ASP A 170 0.63 21.61 -29.47
N GLU A 171 1.30 22.16 -30.49
CA GLU A 171 2.05 23.43 -30.41
C GLU A 171 1.15 24.58 -29.92
N SER A 172 -0.12 24.63 -30.35
CA SER A 172 -1.05 25.69 -29.94
C SER A 172 -1.46 25.53 -28.48
N ARG A 173 -1.60 24.29 -27.98
CA ARG A 173 -1.75 24.02 -26.55
C ARG A 173 -0.52 24.49 -25.80
N TYR A 174 0.69 24.17 -26.28
CA TYR A 174 1.95 24.62 -25.66
C TYR A 174 2.02 26.16 -25.55
N GLU A 175 1.80 26.89 -26.64
CA GLU A 175 1.76 28.37 -26.65
C GLU A 175 0.77 28.95 -25.62
N GLN A 176 -0.38 28.29 -25.40
CA GLN A 176 -1.36 28.69 -24.40
C GLN A 176 -0.87 28.46 -22.96
N LEU A 177 -0.06 27.41 -22.70
CA LEU A 177 0.61 27.20 -21.41
C LEU A 177 1.68 28.25 -21.14
N VAL A 178 2.49 28.54 -22.15
CA VAL A 178 3.49 29.61 -22.12
C VAL A 178 2.82 30.97 -21.85
N THR A 179 1.71 31.27 -22.53
CA THR A 179 0.92 32.49 -22.33
C THR A 179 0.29 32.54 -20.93
N LYS A 180 -0.21 31.40 -20.41
CA LYS A 180 -0.72 31.25 -19.04
C LYS A 180 0.38 31.57 -18.01
N ALA A 181 1.60 31.04 -18.16
CA ALA A 181 2.74 31.36 -17.30
C ALA A 181 3.13 32.84 -17.38
N LYS A 182 3.31 33.39 -18.61
CA LYS A 182 3.64 34.81 -18.87
C LYS A 182 2.59 35.76 -18.25
N ARG A 183 1.30 35.37 -18.21
CA ARG A 183 0.23 36.08 -17.47
C ARG A 183 0.42 36.03 -15.95
N ILE A 184 0.67 34.86 -15.35
CA ILE A 184 0.80 34.71 -13.90
C ILE A 184 2.01 35.49 -13.36
N ARG A 185 3.18 35.39 -14.02
CA ARG A 185 4.38 36.19 -13.70
C ARG A 185 4.04 37.69 -13.59
N ASN A 186 3.35 38.23 -14.59
CA ASN A 186 2.94 39.63 -14.62
C ASN A 186 2.04 40.00 -13.42
N GLN A 187 1.15 39.12 -12.98
CA GLN A 187 0.35 39.35 -11.76
C GLN A 187 1.22 39.41 -10.50
N ILE A 188 2.18 38.49 -10.35
CA ILE A 188 3.10 38.47 -9.21
C ILE A 188 3.97 39.74 -9.19
N TRP A 189 4.49 40.19 -10.34
CA TRP A 189 5.23 41.46 -10.43
C TRP A 189 4.38 42.71 -10.17
N THR A 190 3.08 42.70 -10.50
CA THR A 190 2.21 43.87 -10.36
C THR A 190 1.66 44.01 -8.94
N HIS A 191 1.40 42.89 -8.26
CA HIS A 191 0.71 42.85 -6.97
C HIS A 191 1.55 42.30 -5.81
N GLY A 192 2.71 41.71 -6.09
CA GLY A 192 3.55 41.05 -5.09
C GLY A 192 2.97 39.73 -4.59
N ILE A 193 3.37 39.35 -3.38
CA ILE A 193 2.78 38.23 -2.63
C ILE A 193 1.62 38.78 -1.80
N ALA A 194 0.41 38.28 -2.07
CA ALA A 194 -0.78 38.65 -1.32
C ALA A 194 -0.68 38.31 0.18
N THR A 195 -1.10 39.23 1.04
CA THR A 195 -1.19 39.06 2.50
C THR A 195 -2.63 38.85 2.99
N SER A 196 -3.61 39.01 2.10
CA SER A 196 -5.02 38.66 2.33
C SER A 196 -5.69 38.12 1.06
N GLU A 197 -6.86 37.48 1.19
CA GLU A 197 -7.59 36.93 0.02
C GLU A 197 -8.05 38.03 -0.95
N ALA A 198 -8.27 39.26 -0.46
CA ALA A 198 -8.66 40.41 -1.26
C ALA A 198 -7.52 40.97 -2.13
N GLU A 199 -6.27 40.61 -1.85
CA GLU A 199 -5.10 41.01 -2.64
C GLU A 199 -4.79 40.03 -3.79
N ILE A 200 -5.45 38.87 -3.86
CA ILE A 200 -5.25 37.88 -4.93
C ILE A 200 -5.97 38.37 -6.21
N PRO A 201 -5.25 38.76 -7.29
CA PRO A 201 -5.84 39.46 -8.44
C PRO A 201 -6.55 38.52 -9.44
N LEU A 202 -6.93 37.31 -9.00
CA LEU A 202 -7.46 36.24 -9.84
C LEU A 202 -8.64 35.57 -9.12
N GLU A 203 -9.82 35.61 -9.74
CA GLU A 203 -11.06 35.08 -9.17
C GLU A 203 -11.11 33.54 -9.14
N LYS A 204 -11.98 32.99 -8.28
CA LYS A 204 -12.25 31.54 -8.18
C LYS A 204 -13.08 31.09 -9.38
N CYS A 205 -12.47 30.35 -10.32
CA CYS A 205 -13.11 29.89 -11.55
C CYS A 205 -14.09 28.70 -11.38
N GLY A 206 -14.52 28.41 -10.14
CA GLY A 206 -15.47 27.32 -9.84
C GLY A 206 -14.96 25.88 -10.02
N CYS A 207 -13.71 25.66 -10.44
CA CYS A 207 -13.15 24.30 -10.54
C CYS A 207 -12.95 23.67 -9.15
N TYR A 208 -12.82 22.35 -9.07
CA TYR A 208 -12.65 21.60 -7.82
C TYR A 208 -11.61 22.22 -6.87
N PHE A 209 -10.41 22.53 -7.37
CA PHE A 209 -9.35 23.13 -6.56
C PHE A 209 -9.66 24.56 -6.05
N CYS A 210 -10.54 25.31 -6.72
CA CYS A 210 -11.05 26.60 -6.23
C CYS A 210 -12.20 26.45 -5.22
N GLN A 211 -12.90 25.31 -5.19
CA GLN A 211 -13.93 24.98 -4.19
C GLN A 211 -13.28 24.50 -2.89
N GLU A 212 -12.27 23.63 -2.99
CA GLU A 212 -11.45 23.13 -1.87
C GLU A 212 -10.36 24.12 -1.41
N GLU A 213 -10.41 25.38 -1.85
CA GLU A 213 -9.35 26.36 -1.61
C GLU A 213 -9.36 26.88 -0.17
N SER A 214 -8.30 26.55 0.58
CA SER A 214 -8.03 27.08 1.92
C SER A 214 -6.70 27.84 1.91
N LEU A 215 -6.72 29.09 2.36
CA LEU A 215 -5.59 30.03 2.18
C LEU A 215 -4.77 30.25 3.46
N ALA A 216 -3.46 30.19 3.32
CA ALA A 216 -2.48 30.66 4.30
C ALA A 216 -1.88 31.99 3.81
N PHE A 217 -1.57 32.88 4.74
CA PHE A 217 -0.81 34.10 4.47
C PHE A 217 0.36 34.16 5.45
N PRO A 218 1.53 34.71 5.08
CA PRO A 218 2.61 34.96 6.02
C PRO A 218 2.09 35.84 7.17
N ASP A 219 2.41 35.48 8.42
CA ASP A 219 2.05 36.32 9.57
C ASP A 219 2.70 37.70 9.42
N ALA A 220 1.88 38.75 9.43
CA ALA A 220 2.38 40.12 9.46
C ALA A 220 3.23 40.31 10.72
N VAL A 221 4.51 40.67 10.52
CA VAL A 221 5.56 40.67 11.56
C VAL A 221 5.08 41.39 12.81
N ARG A 222 4.78 40.62 13.86
CA ARG A 222 4.43 41.16 15.18
C ARG A 222 5.70 41.74 15.83
N PRO A 223 5.65 42.96 16.39
CA PRO A 223 6.71 43.44 17.27
C PRO A 223 6.91 42.47 18.44
N MET A 224 8.14 42.36 18.96
CA MET A 224 8.41 41.51 20.13
C MET A 224 7.57 41.98 21.33
N SER A 225 6.74 41.08 21.86
CA SER A 225 6.04 41.29 23.12
C SER A 225 6.88 40.81 24.30
N ASP A 226 6.92 41.63 25.34
CA ASP A 226 7.54 41.40 26.63
C ASP A 226 6.82 40.33 27.47
N GLY A 227 7.54 39.74 28.43
CA GLY A 227 7.18 38.45 29.04
C GLY A 227 6.47 38.50 30.41
N SER A 228 5.32 37.82 30.48
CA SER A 228 4.67 37.24 31.66
C SER A 228 3.63 36.22 31.14
N GLY A 229 3.32 35.07 31.76
CA GLY A 229 3.43 34.64 33.17
C GLY A 229 2.09 34.90 33.87
N GLU A 230 1.29 33.92 34.32
CA GLU A 230 1.44 32.44 34.40
C GLU A 230 0.03 31.76 34.35
N PRO A 231 -0.12 30.40 34.40
CA PRO A 231 -1.37 29.70 34.06
C PRO A 231 -2.37 29.49 35.22
N ALA A 232 -3.56 28.94 34.91
CA ALA A 232 -4.57 28.53 35.88
C ALA A 232 -5.11 27.09 35.65
N LEU A 233 -4.89 26.26 36.66
CA LEU A 233 -5.63 25.05 37.09
C LEU A 233 -7.10 25.40 37.45
N ASP A 234 -8.10 24.52 37.65
CA ASP A 234 -8.31 23.04 37.64
C ASP A 234 -9.85 22.80 37.80
N THR A 235 -10.30 21.55 38.02
CA THR A 235 -11.59 21.08 38.59
C THR A 235 -12.76 20.84 37.61
N SER A 236 -13.60 19.80 37.74
CA SER A 236 -13.49 18.57 38.56
C SER A 236 -14.56 17.49 38.24
N GLU A 237 -14.17 16.21 38.36
CA GLU A 237 -14.90 15.09 39.02
C GLU A 237 -16.19 14.41 38.48
N ASN A 238 -16.14 13.06 38.60
CA ASN A 238 -17.13 12.12 39.19
C ASN A 238 -18.15 11.28 38.36
N ARG A 239 -17.77 9.99 38.20
CA ARG A 239 -18.44 8.73 38.67
C ARG A 239 -19.68 8.11 37.98
N GLY A 240 -19.46 6.88 37.49
CA GLY A 240 -20.25 5.67 37.82
C GLY A 240 -21.44 5.31 36.90
N CYS A 241 -21.95 4.06 36.87
CA CYS A 241 -21.44 2.79 37.43
C CYS A 241 -22.26 1.57 36.89
N MET A 242 -21.60 0.41 36.63
CA MET A 242 -22.06 -1.01 36.62
C MET A 242 -23.41 -1.48 35.99
N ALA A 243 -23.43 -2.80 35.64
CA ALA A 243 -24.59 -3.70 35.45
C ALA A 243 -25.42 -3.65 34.14
N GLU A 244 -26.11 -4.72 33.64
CA GLU A 244 -26.03 -6.22 33.63
C GLU A 244 -27.23 -6.73 32.75
N GLU A 245 -27.45 -7.97 32.25
CA GLU A 245 -26.79 -9.29 32.43
C GLU A 245 -26.78 -10.17 31.12
N THR A 246 -27.60 -11.24 30.95
CA THR A 246 -27.52 -12.31 29.90
C THR A 246 -28.88 -12.81 29.34
N VAL A 247 -28.88 -13.77 28.37
CA VAL A 247 -29.73 -15.01 28.27
C VAL A 247 -29.52 -15.79 26.92
N GLU A 248 -29.75 -17.11 26.89
CA GLU A 248 -29.34 -18.10 25.85
C GLU A 248 -30.42 -18.65 24.87
N THR A 249 -29.97 -19.57 23.97
CA THR A 249 -30.64 -20.66 23.18
C THR A 249 -31.03 -20.41 21.70
N GLY A 250 -30.96 -21.39 20.77
CA GLY A 250 -30.28 -22.71 20.80
C GLY A 250 -30.78 -23.83 19.84
N VAL A 251 -29.86 -24.42 19.05
CA VAL A 251 -29.81 -25.81 18.45
C VAL A 251 -30.97 -26.39 17.59
N THR A 252 -30.64 -26.87 16.36
CA THR A 252 -31.00 -28.21 15.82
C THR A 252 -30.17 -28.59 14.57
N ASP A 253 -30.14 -29.90 14.22
CA ASP A 253 -29.17 -30.58 13.33
C ASP A 253 -29.87 -31.49 12.27
N SER A 254 -29.19 -31.78 11.15
CA SER A 254 -29.49 -32.93 10.27
C SER A 254 -28.32 -33.33 9.35
N THR A 255 -27.78 -34.54 9.56
CA THR A 255 -26.69 -35.17 8.78
C THR A 255 -27.17 -36.23 7.76
N ASP A 256 -26.23 -36.72 6.92
CA ASP A 256 -26.10 -38.09 6.35
C ASP A 256 -25.74 -38.09 4.84
N ARG A 257 -24.44 -38.17 4.51
CA ARG A 257 -23.94 -38.44 3.14
C ARG A 257 -22.45 -38.83 2.96
N THR A 258 -21.65 -38.86 4.02
CA THR A 258 -20.17 -38.77 3.98
C THR A 258 -19.41 -40.11 4.01
N SER A 259 -20.08 -41.21 4.39
CA SER A 259 -19.46 -42.46 4.89
C SER A 259 -18.58 -43.27 3.93
N SER A 260 -18.40 -42.86 2.66
CA SER A 260 -17.46 -43.52 1.74
C SER A 260 -16.08 -42.84 1.67
N THR A 261 -16.01 -41.51 1.76
CA THR A 261 -14.73 -40.78 1.70
C THR A 261 -14.04 -40.79 3.07
N GLU A 262 -14.79 -40.61 4.15
CA GLU A 262 -14.31 -40.69 5.55
C GLU A 262 -13.39 -41.89 5.84
N ALA A 263 -13.64 -43.03 5.19
CA ALA A 263 -12.89 -44.26 5.40
C ALA A 263 -11.50 -44.24 4.73
N GLU A 264 -11.38 -43.67 3.53
CA GLU A 264 -10.10 -43.50 2.83
C GLU A 264 -9.31 -42.33 3.45
N THR A 265 -9.98 -41.26 3.88
CA THR A 265 -9.36 -40.11 4.54
C THR A 265 -8.84 -40.45 5.95
N ARG A 266 -9.51 -41.35 6.68
CA ARG A 266 -9.00 -41.86 7.97
C ARG A 266 -7.71 -42.69 7.83
N ASP A 267 -7.58 -43.47 6.76
CA ASP A 267 -6.39 -44.28 6.47
C ASP A 267 -5.15 -43.40 6.17
N LEU A 268 -5.36 -42.15 5.72
CA LEU A 268 -4.31 -41.13 5.53
C LEU A 268 -3.89 -40.42 6.83
N LEU A 269 -4.64 -40.58 7.93
CA LEU A 269 -4.38 -39.97 9.24
C LEU A 269 -4.06 -41.00 10.34
N ASP A 270 -3.80 -42.26 9.97
CA ASP A 270 -3.37 -43.33 10.89
C ASP A 270 -1.89 -43.12 11.30
N VAL A 271 -1.68 -42.10 12.14
CA VAL A 271 -0.37 -41.69 12.67
C VAL A 271 0.25 -42.87 13.44
N PRO A 272 1.46 -43.33 13.06
CA PRO A 272 2.16 -44.38 13.81
C PRO A 272 2.47 -43.92 15.24
N ASP A 273 2.16 -44.76 16.23
CA ASP A 273 2.59 -44.60 17.63
C ASP A 273 4.11 -44.82 17.75
N SER A 274 4.87 -43.85 17.25
CA SER A 274 6.31 -43.88 17.05
C SER A 274 6.97 -42.59 17.55
N ASN A 275 8.18 -42.69 18.08
CA ASN A 275 9.01 -41.53 18.44
C ASN A 275 9.97 -41.15 17.30
N ASP A 276 9.64 -41.49 16.06
CA ASP A 276 10.46 -41.13 14.90
C ASP A 276 10.20 -39.66 14.51
N THR A 277 11.26 -39.00 14.02
CA THR A 277 11.24 -37.58 13.65
C THR A 277 11.56 -37.37 12.19
N ARG A 278 11.01 -36.30 11.60
CA ARG A 278 11.28 -35.87 10.23
C ARG A 278 11.82 -34.44 10.24
N ILE A 279 12.76 -34.15 9.34
CA ILE A 279 13.36 -32.81 9.22
C ILE A 279 12.58 -32.01 8.17
N LEU A 280 11.97 -30.91 8.59
CA LEU A 280 11.28 -29.94 7.75
C LEU A 280 12.10 -28.63 7.72
N ASP A 281 13.05 -28.59 6.79
CA ASP A 281 13.99 -27.48 6.60
C ASP A 281 13.47 -26.43 5.59
N VAL A 282 14.03 -25.22 5.61
CA VAL A 282 13.61 -24.10 4.74
C VAL A 282 14.54 -24.01 3.53
N ASP A 283 13.99 -24.17 2.32
CA ASP A 283 14.80 -24.09 1.09
C ASP A 283 14.79 -22.72 0.41
N ARG A 284 13.74 -21.90 0.59
CA ARG A 284 13.61 -20.57 -0.03
C ARG A 284 12.58 -19.67 0.63
N TYR A 285 12.60 -18.39 0.24
CA TYR A 285 11.45 -17.50 0.34
C TYR A 285 10.57 -17.67 -0.92
N HIS A 286 9.28 -17.97 -0.76
CA HIS A 286 8.33 -18.05 -1.88
C HIS A 286 6.89 -17.84 -1.42
N ILE A 287 6.11 -17.07 -2.18
CA ILE A 287 4.67 -16.85 -1.94
C ILE A 287 3.88 -17.59 -3.03
N PRO A 288 2.96 -18.53 -2.72
CA PRO A 288 2.18 -19.26 -3.72
C PRO A 288 1.44 -18.34 -4.70
N VAL A 289 1.58 -18.58 -6.00
CA VAL A 289 0.83 -17.85 -7.04
C VAL A 289 -0.68 -17.90 -6.78
N ALA A 290 -1.21 -19.05 -6.35
CA ALA A 290 -2.61 -19.24 -6.01
C ALA A 290 -3.14 -18.35 -4.86
N LEU A 291 -2.26 -17.73 -4.05
CA LEU A 291 -2.62 -16.73 -3.05
C LEU A 291 -2.47 -15.29 -3.56
N ARG A 292 -1.56 -15.05 -4.53
CA ARG A 292 -1.28 -13.71 -5.08
C ARG A 292 -2.49 -13.11 -5.80
N ASP A 293 -3.31 -13.96 -6.41
CA ASP A 293 -4.48 -13.59 -7.21
C ASP A 293 -5.74 -13.28 -6.37
N LEU A 294 -5.63 -13.22 -5.04
CA LEU A 294 -6.74 -13.03 -4.10
C LEU A 294 -6.68 -11.67 -3.38
N ASP A 295 -7.83 -11.01 -3.19
CA ASP A 295 -7.97 -9.75 -2.41
C ASP A 295 -7.96 -10.00 -0.87
N ILE A 296 -6.89 -10.63 -0.39
CA ILE A 296 -6.71 -11.05 1.02
C ILE A 296 -5.53 -10.35 1.70
N TRP A 297 -4.79 -9.47 1.01
CA TRP A 297 -3.49 -9.01 1.48
C TRP A 297 -3.55 -7.76 2.33
N VAL A 298 -2.82 -7.83 3.44
CA VAL A 298 -2.37 -6.72 4.28
C VAL A 298 -0.83 -6.77 4.35
N VAL A 299 -0.21 -5.95 5.19
CA VAL A 299 1.20 -6.11 5.54
C VAL A 299 1.36 -6.28 7.05
N TRP A 300 2.54 -6.70 7.49
CA TRP A 300 2.90 -6.75 8.90
C TRP A 300 4.40 -6.51 9.12
N ASP A 301 4.78 -6.27 10.37
CA ASP A 301 6.11 -5.84 10.82
C ASP A 301 7.07 -6.99 11.18
N GLY A 302 6.64 -8.25 11.03
CA GLY A 302 7.40 -9.42 11.46
C GLY A 302 7.67 -9.50 12.98
N ARG A 303 6.95 -8.71 13.80
CA ARG A 303 7.14 -8.62 15.26
C ARG A 303 5.83 -8.80 16.03
N SER A 304 4.81 -7.99 15.75
CA SER A 304 3.65 -7.79 16.64
C SER A 304 2.45 -8.73 16.40
N LYS A 305 2.53 -9.63 15.41
CA LYS A 305 1.45 -10.57 15.00
C LYS A 305 0.07 -9.89 14.76
N VAL A 306 0.05 -8.66 14.23
CA VAL A 306 -1.19 -7.96 13.82
C VAL A 306 -1.15 -7.45 12.39
N ALA A 307 -2.34 -7.29 11.79
CA ALA A 307 -2.51 -6.72 10.47
C ALA A 307 -2.24 -5.21 10.46
N LEU A 308 -1.36 -4.76 9.56
CA LEU A 308 -1.11 -3.35 9.24
C LEU A 308 -1.68 -3.04 7.85
N ALA A 309 -2.38 -1.91 7.72
CA ALA A 309 -3.00 -1.50 6.46
C ALA A 309 -2.75 0.00 6.21
N PRO A 310 -1.53 0.40 5.79
CA PRO A 310 -1.16 1.81 5.70
C PRO A 310 -2.04 2.62 4.75
N TRP A 311 -2.63 1.97 3.74
CA TRP A 311 -3.58 2.60 2.82
C TRP A 311 -5.00 2.85 3.40
N GLN A 312 -5.29 2.45 4.64
CA GLN A 312 -6.54 2.75 5.35
C GLN A 312 -6.43 4.02 6.20
N ALA A 313 -5.35 4.17 6.97
CA ALA A 313 -5.15 5.27 7.90
C ALA A 313 -4.06 6.29 7.48
N ASP A 314 -3.31 5.99 6.41
CA ASP A 314 -2.02 6.63 6.07
C ASP A 314 -1.01 6.62 7.25
N THR A 315 -1.00 5.54 8.04
CA THR A 315 -0.01 5.21 9.11
C THR A 315 0.24 3.71 9.23
N MET A 316 1.34 3.28 9.86
CA MET A 316 1.65 1.86 10.15
C MET A 316 1.13 1.41 11.54
N TYR A 317 -0.03 1.92 11.97
CA TYR A 317 -0.71 1.39 13.14
C TYR A 317 -1.46 0.08 12.80
N PRO A 318 -1.73 -0.78 13.80
CA PRO A 318 -2.64 -1.92 13.65
C PRO A 318 -3.97 -1.46 13.04
N CYS A 319 -4.37 -2.08 11.93
CA CYS A 319 -5.58 -1.68 11.24
C CYS A 319 -6.83 -2.06 12.04
N GLU A 320 -7.91 -1.27 11.93
CA GLU A 320 -9.18 -1.65 12.53
C GLU A 320 -9.78 -2.87 11.82
N TRP A 321 -9.55 -4.05 12.40
CA TRP A 321 -10.09 -5.33 11.98
C TRP A 321 -10.65 -6.09 13.17
N ALA A 322 -11.87 -6.61 13.04
CA ALA A 322 -12.53 -7.51 13.98
C ALA A 322 -13.77 -8.09 13.30
N ALA A 323 -14.15 -9.34 13.62
CA ALA A 323 -15.35 -9.99 13.06
C ALA A 323 -16.67 -9.22 13.30
N SER A 324 -16.68 -8.24 14.19
CA SER A 324 -17.79 -7.33 14.50
C SER A 324 -17.75 -5.98 13.77
N LYS A 325 -16.81 -5.75 12.84
CA LYS A 325 -16.63 -4.48 12.13
C LYS A 325 -16.74 -4.63 10.61
N ASP A 326 -17.61 -3.83 9.99
CA ASP A 326 -17.69 -3.66 8.53
C ASP A 326 -16.54 -2.75 8.02
N VAL A 327 -15.32 -3.27 8.05
CA VAL A 327 -14.09 -2.57 7.64
C VAL A 327 -13.22 -3.54 6.86
N ASN A 328 -12.89 -3.21 5.59
CA ASN A 328 -12.03 -4.05 4.76
C ASN A 328 -10.64 -3.44 4.49
N PRO A 329 -9.61 -3.79 5.29
CA PRO A 329 -8.23 -3.39 5.04
C PRO A 329 -7.60 -4.12 3.84
N ARG A 330 -8.12 -5.29 3.41
CA ARG A 330 -7.47 -6.19 2.44
C ARG A 330 -7.43 -5.61 1.03
N ARG A 331 -6.40 -5.95 0.26
CA ARG A 331 -6.19 -5.57 -1.16
C ARG A 331 -5.46 -6.68 -1.91
N GLY A 332 -5.27 -6.53 -3.22
CA GLY A 332 -4.50 -7.46 -4.05
C GLY A 332 -3.00 -7.44 -3.76
N PHE A 333 -2.35 -8.58 -4.02
CA PHE A 333 -0.96 -8.86 -3.61
C PHE A 333 0.07 -7.79 -3.98
N GLN A 334 0.00 -7.27 -5.21
CA GLN A 334 1.00 -6.31 -5.72
C GLN A 334 1.15 -5.08 -4.82
N LYS A 335 0.09 -4.68 -4.13
CA LYS A 335 0.09 -3.53 -3.23
C LYS A 335 0.75 -3.83 -1.88
N ALA A 336 0.52 -5.02 -1.31
CA ALA A 336 1.23 -5.46 -0.11
C ALA A 336 2.71 -5.71 -0.41
N LYS A 337 3.00 -6.36 -1.55
CA LYS A 337 4.35 -6.55 -2.09
C LYS A 337 5.12 -5.23 -2.22
N MET A 338 4.54 -4.23 -2.89
CA MET A 338 5.17 -2.92 -3.05
C MET A 338 5.50 -2.26 -1.70
N VAL A 339 4.58 -2.33 -0.71
CA VAL A 339 4.86 -1.77 0.62
C VAL A 339 5.98 -2.54 1.34
N ALA A 340 6.07 -3.86 1.15
CA ALA A 340 7.12 -4.71 1.73
C ALA A 340 8.51 -4.52 1.07
N GLU A 341 8.56 -4.14 -0.21
CA GLU A 341 9.81 -3.92 -0.97
C GLU A 341 10.39 -2.51 -0.84
N LEU A 342 9.66 -1.58 -0.20
CA LEU A 342 10.16 -0.22 0.07
C LEU A 342 11.18 -0.20 1.22
N PRO A 343 12.21 0.66 1.18
CA PRO A 343 13.10 0.86 2.32
C PRO A 343 12.35 1.37 3.56
N LEU A 344 12.60 0.77 4.73
CA LEU A 344 11.90 1.06 5.99
C LEU A 344 11.86 2.55 6.38
N ARG A 345 12.94 3.30 6.13
CA ARG A 345 12.97 4.75 6.37
C ARG A 345 11.94 5.51 5.53
N GLU A 346 11.72 5.11 4.27
CA GLU A 346 10.70 5.70 3.39
C GLU A 346 9.29 5.18 3.74
N ILE A 347 9.14 3.91 4.14
CA ILE A 347 7.89 3.40 4.72
C ILE A 347 7.48 4.29 5.90
N HIS A 348 8.36 4.50 6.88
CA HIS A 348 8.08 5.36 8.04
C HIS A 348 7.79 6.82 7.62
N ARG A 349 8.55 7.38 6.68
CA ARG A 349 8.39 8.78 6.22
C ARG A 349 7.05 9.04 5.52
N ALA A 350 6.45 8.02 4.89
CA ALA A 350 5.12 8.09 4.28
C ALA A 350 3.99 7.63 5.22
N TRP A 351 4.26 6.62 6.06
CA TRP A 351 3.32 5.94 6.94
C TRP A 351 3.98 5.64 8.29
N PRO A 352 3.97 6.60 9.25
CA PRO A 352 4.69 6.47 10.50
C PRO A 352 4.28 5.24 11.32
N PHE A 353 5.28 4.56 11.90
CA PHE A 353 5.09 3.48 12.87
C PHE A 353 4.71 4.03 14.26
N PRO A 354 4.01 3.26 15.12
CA PRO A 354 3.53 3.73 16.42
C PRO A 354 4.64 4.19 17.37
N ASP A 355 5.75 3.44 17.38
CA ASP A 355 6.86 3.60 18.33
C ASP A 355 8.01 4.49 17.80
N GLY A 356 7.75 5.24 16.73
CA GLY A 356 8.70 6.18 16.15
C GLY A 356 9.84 5.48 15.41
N GLU A 357 11.07 5.68 15.88
CA GLU A 357 12.31 5.21 15.25
C GLU A 357 12.68 3.74 15.60
N ASP A 358 11.92 3.06 16.47
CA ASP A 358 12.02 1.59 16.60
C ASP A 358 11.31 0.91 15.42
N LEU A 359 11.98 0.92 14.27
CA LEU A 359 11.51 0.30 13.04
C LEU A 359 11.67 -1.24 13.12
N PRO A 360 10.77 -2.01 12.49
CA PRO A 360 10.96 -3.44 12.31
C PRO A 360 12.18 -3.76 11.43
N GLU A 361 12.58 -5.03 11.36
CA GLU A 361 13.68 -5.46 10.47
C GLU A 361 13.26 -5.46 8.99
N ALA A 362 11.98 -5.72 8.73
CA ALA A 362 11.34 -5.61 7.43
C ALA A 362 9.83 -5.38 7.60
N VAL A 363 9.14 -5.09 6.49
CA VAL A 363 7.69 -5.23 6.38
C VAL A 363 7.42 -6.36 5.40
N HIS A 364 6.48 -7.24 5.71
CA HIS A 364 6.15 -8.40 4.86
C HIS A 364 4.70 -8.33 4.39
N PRO A 365 4.36 -8.88 3.20
CA PRO A 365 2.98 -9.18 2.84
C PRO A 365 2.41 -10.20 3.84
N ALA A 366 1.16 -10.06 4.24
CA ALA A 366 0.47 -11.03 5.09
C ALA A 366 -0.96 -11.28 4.59
N VAL A 367 -1.45 -12.48 4.83
CA VAL A 367 -2.83 -12.87 4.54
C VAL A 367 -3.73 -12.53 5.73
N LEU A 368 -4.95 -12.09 5.41
CA LEU A 368 -6.01 -11.82 6.35
C LEU A 368 -7.28 -12.46 5.79
N LEU A 369 -7.76 -13.53 6.45
CA LEU A 369 -8.86 -14.33 5.95
C LEU A 369 -10.17 -13.50 5.96
N PRO A 370 -11.05 -13.61 4.94
CA PRO A 370 -12.31 -12.86 4.91
C PRO A 370 -13.21 -13.19 6.10
N HIS A 371 -14.08 -12.26 6.52
CA HIS A 371 -15.21 -12.58 7.41
C HIS A 371 -16.30 -13.38 6.68
N ASP A 372 -16.50 -13.07 5.40
CA ASP A 372 -17.38 -13.78 4.46
C ASP A 372 -16.49 -14.32 3.32
N PRO A 373 -15.97 -15.56 3.42
CA PRO A 373 -15.07 -16.13 2.43
C PRO A 373 -15.84 -16.80 1.27
N PRO A 374 -15.30 -16.76 0.03
CA PRO A 374 -15.86 -17.55 -1.07
C PRO A 374 -15.77 -19.04 -0.74
N ASP A 375 -16.66 -19.85 -1.32
CA ASP A 375 -16.68 -21.31 -1.12
C ASP A 375 -15.95 -22.02 -2.29
N PRO A 376 -15.00 -22.95 -2.04
CA PRO A 376 -14.44 -23.33 -0.74
C PRO A 376 -13.54 -22.21 -0.15
N PRO A 377 -13.59 -21.98 1.18
CA PRO A 377 -12.82 -20.92 1.84
C PRO A 377 -11.32 -21.20 1.78
N LEU A 378 -10.51 -20.14 1.84
CA LEU A 378 -9.08 -20.28 2.10
C LEU A 378 -8.88 -20.47 3.60
N SER A 379 -8.23 -21.57 3.97
CA SER A 379 -8.05 -21.98 5.34
C SER A 379 -6.57 -22.03 5.71
N PHE A 380 -6.29 -21.59 6.93
CA PHE A 380 -4.98 -21.50 7.55
C PHE A 380 -4.91 -22.52 8.67
N VAL A 381 -3.97 -23.45 8.55
CA VAL A 381 -3.64 -24.46 9.56
C VAL A 381 -2.35 -24.01 10.24
N ASP A 382 -2.41 -23.78 11.55
CA ASP A 382 -1.31 -23.28 12.39
C ASP A 382 -0.85 -24.41 13.31
N PHE A 383 0.39 -24.87 13.14
CA PHE A 383 1.01 -25.85 14.02
C PHE A 383 1.96 -25.10 14.96
N ASP A 384 1.49 -24.72 16.16
CA ASP A 384 2.29 -23.93 17.10
C ASP A 384 3.21 -24.81 17.95
N ASP A 385 4.44 -24.35 18.15
CA ASP A 385 5.51 -25.03 18.90
C ASP A 385 5.72 -26.54 18.56
N VAL A 386 5.57 -26.95 17.30
CA VAL A 386 5.82 -28.34 16.83
C VAL A 386 7.24 -28.66 16.38
N ARG A 387 7.99 -27.67 15.88
CA ARG A 387 9.27 -27.80 15.16
C ARG A 387 10.45 -27.38 16.03
N ASP A 388 11.56 -28.10 15.98
CA ASP A 388 12.82 -27.60 16.56
C ASP A 388 13.40 -26.46 15.69
N PRO A 389 13.70 -25.28 16.25
CA PRO A 389 14.15 -24.14 15.47
C PRO A 389 15.60 -24.29 14.96
N GLU A 390 16.44 -25.10 15.61
CA GLU A 390 17.85 -25.32 15.26
C GLU A 390 18.03 -26.50 14.29
N THR A 391 17.35 -27.63 14.51
CA THR A 391 17.50 -28.85 13.69
C THR A 391 16.44 -29.00 12.61
N GLY A 392 15.29 -28.34 12.77
CA GLY A 392 14.12 -28.51 11.90
C GLY A 392 13.34 -29.80 12.10
N GLU A 393 13.62 -30.56 13.15
CA GLU A 393 12.91 -31.79 13.48
C GLU A 393 11.46 -31.52 13.94
N VAL A 394 10.53 -32.34 13.45
CA VAL A 394 9.14 -32.48 13.91
C VAL A 394 8.84 -33.94 14.21
N SER A 395 7.76 -34.22 14.96
CA SER A 395 7.22 -35.58 15.11
C SER A 395 6.65 -36.11 13.79
N ASP A 396 6.63 -37.44 13.63
CA ASP A 396 5.99 -38.08 12.46
C ASP A 396 4.48 -37.80 12.39
N GLU A 397 3.82 -37.56 13.54
CA GLU A 397 2.46 -37.01 13.67
C GLU A 397 2.27 -35.72 12.86
N VAL A 398 3.11 -34.72 13.13
CA VAL A 398 3.07 -33.40 12.46
C VAL A 398 3.40 -33.54 10.99
N ALA A 399 4.40 -34.36 10.66
CA ALA A 399 4.81 -34.57 9.27
C ALA A 399 3.74 -35.32 8.44
N THR A 400 3.03 -36.27 9.04
CA THR A 400 1.89 -36.98 8.42
C THR A 400 0.73 -36.01 8.17
N LEU A 401 0.41 -35.14 9.13
CA LEU A 401 -0.63 -34.12 8.96
C LEU A 401 -0.27 -33.11 7.84
N VAL A 402 1.00 -32.68 7.75
CA VAL A 402 1.48 -31.80 6.67
C VAL A 402 1.43 -32.50 5.30
N ASP A 403 1.87 -33.75 5.21
CA ASP A 403 1.79 -34.55 3.98
C ASP A 403 0.33 -34.78 3.53
N ALA A 404 -0.58 -35.06 4.46
CA ALA A 404 -2.00 -35.30 4.19
C ALA A 404 -2.74 -34.02 3.72
N LEU A 405 -2.31 -32.84 4.17
CA LEU A 405 -2.84 -31.56 3.70
C LEU A 405 -2.35 -31.19 2.28
N ASP A 406 -1.18 -31.71 1.84
CA ASP A 406 -0.59 -31.54 0.49
C ASP A 406 -0.70 -30.09 -0.06
N GLY A 407 -0.44 -29.11 0.80
CA GLY A 407 -0.54 -27.68 0.54
C GLY A 407 0.75 -26.93 0.87
N TYR A 408 0.90 -25.71 0.34
CA TYR A 408 2.05 -24.88 0.65
C TYR A 408 2.25 -24.73 2.15
N THR A 409 3.47 -25.03 2.61
CA THR A 409 3.87 -24.98 4.01
C THR A 409 5.03 -24.02 4.21
N GLU A 410 4.97 -23.19 5.25
CA GLU A 410 6.05 -22.30 5.69
C GLU A 410 6.39 -22.49 7.18
N VAL A 411 7.61 -22.10 7.57
CA VAL A 411 8.02 -22.05 8.98
C VAL A 411 7.57 -20.73 9.62
N SER A 412 6.98 -20.78 10.81
CA SER A 412 6.46 -19.61 11.51
C SER A 412 7.57 -18.64 11.99
N GLN A 413 7.15 -17.45 12.43
CA GLN A 413 8.04 -16.35 12.87
C GLN A 413 9.05 -16.77 13.95
N SER A 414 8.65 -17.66 14.87
CA SER A 414 9.50 -18.16 15.96
C SER A 414 10.52 -19.21 15.51
N GLY A 415 10.36 -19.79 14.31
CA GLY A 415 11.07 -20.99 13.88
C GLY A 415 10.55 -22.30 14.50
N THR A 416 9.64 -22.20 15.47
CA THR A 416 9.11 -23.33 16.26
C THR A 416 7.79 -23.88 15.75
N GLY A 417 7.08 -23.19 14.87
CA GLY A 417 5.81 -23.62 14.29
C GLY A 417 5.84 -23.75 12.77
N LEU A 418 4.75 -24.26 12.20
CA LEU A 418 4.51 -24.37 10.76
C LEU A 418 3.13 -23.78 10.41
N HIS A 419 3.01 -23.14 9.25
CA HIS A 419 1.72 -22.75 8.69
C HIS A 419 1.47 -23.52 7.38
N VAL A 420 0.28 -24.09 7.20
CA VAL A 420 -0.16 -24.71 5.93
C VAL A 420 -1.40 -24.00 5.38
N TYR A 421 -1.43 -23.75 4.07
CA TYR A 421 -2.57 -23.12 3.39
C TYR A 421 -3.30 -24.12 2.49
N VAL A 422 -4.60 -24.31 2.72
CA VAL A 422 -5.49 -25.18 1.94
C VAL A 422 -6.83 -24.48 1.62
N ARG A 423 -7.66 -25.08 0.77
CA ARG A 423 -9.07 -24.74 0.60
C ARG A 423 -9.92 -25.77 1.33
N GLY A 424 -10.94 -25.33 2.06
CA GLY A 424 -11.89 -26.24 2.69
C GLY A 424 -12.45 -25.70 4.00
N ARG A 425 -13.71 -25.99 4.27
CA ARG A 425 -14.48 -25.42 5.38
C ARG A 425 -14.31 -26.26 6.66
N LEU A 426 -14.39 -25.64 7.83
CA LEU A 426 -14.53 -26.38 9.09
C LEU A 426 -15.98 -26.86 9.28
N PRO A 427 -16.23 -27.95 10.04
CA PRO A 427 -17.59 -28.40 10.33
C PRO A 427 -18.48 -27.28 10.91
N GLU A 428 -19.77 -27.29 10.57
CA GLU A 428 -20.69 -26.22 10.97
C GLU A 428 -20.71 -26.00 12.48
N GLY A 429 -20.60 -24.73 12.90
CA GLY A 429 -20.59 -24.33 14.31
C GLY A 429 -19.24 -24.42 15.02
N VAL A 430 -18.19 -25.01 14.42
CA VAL A 430 -16.84 -25.03 15.00
C VAL A 430 -16.23 -23.63 14.97
N GLY A 431 -16.18 -22.99 13.80
CA GLY A 431 -15.70 -21.62 13.57
C GLY A 431 -14.18 -21.40 13.72
N ALA A 432 -13.56 -22.07 14.69
CA ALA A 432 -12.13 -22.20 14.86
C ALA A 432 -11.85 -23.52 15.60
N PHE A 433 -10.94 -24.34 15.07
CA PHE A 433 -10.50 -25.56 15.76
C PHE A 433 -9.16 -25.31 16.46
N ALA A 434 -8.96 -25.92 17.63
CA ALA A 434 -7.69 -25.87 18.35
C ALA A 434 -7.56 -27.13 19.24
N THR A 435 -6.45 -27.86 19.11
CA THR A 435 -6.17 -29.07 19.90
C THR A 435 -4.68 -29.20 20.24
N ALA A 436 -4.36 -30.03 21.23
CA ALA A 436 -2.99 -30.38 21.56
C ALA A 436 -2.57 -31.65 20.81
N LEU A 437 -1.36 -31.65 20.25
CA LEU A 437 -0.80 -32.81 19.56
C LEU A 437 -0.18 -33.79 20.57
N SER A 438 -0.12 -35.08 20.22
CA SER A 438 0.23 -36.15 21.17
C SER A 438 1.67 -36.06 21.68
N GLN A 439 2.60 -35.56 20.86
CA GLN A 439 4.02 -35.46 21.21
C GLN A 439 4.45 -34.05 21.62
N ARG A 440 4.13 -33.04 20.79
CA ARG A 440 4.65 -31.67 20.96
C ARG A 440 3.76 -30.64 20.25
N GLY A 441 3.57 -29.49 20.88
CA GLY A 441 2.87 -28.35 20.28
C GLY A 441 1.35 -28.51 20.20
N ALA A 442 0.75 -27.65 19.40
CA ALA A 442 -0.69 -27.57 19.18
C ALA A 442 -1.02 -27.43 17.69
N LEU A 443 -2.27 -27.71 17.35
CA LEU A 443 -2.83 -27.57 16.01
C LEU A 443 -4.07 -26.68 16.09
N GLU A 444 -4.04 -25.51 15.44
CA GLU A 444 -5.20 -24.64 15.24
C GLU A 444 -5.60 -24.58 13.76
N ILE A 445 -6.89 -24.40 13.47
CA ILE A 445 -7.42 -24.29 12.10
C ILE A 445 -8.42 -23.13 12.02
N TYR A 446 -8.30 -22.31 10.98
CA TYR A 446 -9.16 -21.15 10.69
C TYR A 446 -9.54 -21.09 9.22
N ASP A 447 -10.84 -21.09 8.91
CA ASP A 447 -11.38 -20.93 7.55
C ASP A 447 -11.90 -19.51 7.24
N HIS A 448 -11.93 -18.62 8.24
CA HIS A 448 -12.36 -17.23 8.11
C HIS A 448 -11.74 -16.32 9.20
N ALA A 449 -11.89 -15.00 9.03
CA ALA A 449 -11.62 -13.90 9.97
C ALA A 449 -10.21 -13.73 10.59
N ARG A 450 -9.30 -14.71 10.46
CA ARG A 450 -7.98 -14.77 11.10
C ARG A 450 -6.92 -13.93 10.37
N PHE A 451 -6.06 -13.24 11.12
CA PHE A 451 -4.80 -12.69 10.61
C PHE A 451 -3.71 -13.78 10.65
N THR A 452 -2.91 -13.88 9.59
CA THR A 452 -1.86 -14.90 9.46
C THR A 452 -0.50 -14.21 9.31
N GLY A 453 0.42 -14.48 10.24
CA GLY A 453 1.76 -13.90 10.27
C GLY A 453 2.71 -14.53 9.24
N GLY A 454 2.41 -14.35 7.96
CA GLY A 454 3.13 -14.98 6.85
C GLY A 454 4.62 -14.61 6.81
N THR A 455 5.49 -15.61 6.93
CA THR A 455 6.95 -15.46 6.79
C THR A 455 7.42 -15.79 5.36
N TRP A 456 6.66 -16.63 4.67
CA TRP A 456 6.92 -17.16 3.33
C TRP A 456 8.22 -17.99 3.22
N ARG A 457 8.74 -18.46 4.36
CA ARG A 457 9.88 -19.38 4.51
C ARG A 457 9.42 -20.82 4.20
N HIS A 458 9.34 -21.13 2.92
CA HIS A 458 8.83 -22.40 2.39
C HIS A 458 9.59 -23.63 2.90
N VAL A 459 8.84 -24.68 3.29
CA VAL A 459 9.37 -25.96 3.74
C VAL A 459 9.73 -26.86 2.57
N ALA A 460 10.98 -27.32 2.54
CA ALA A 460 11.54 -28.19 1.52
C ALA A 460 10.71 -29.48 1.36
N GLY A 461 10.34 -29.79 0.11
CA GLY A 461 9.54 -30.97 -0.23
C GLY A 461 8.02 -30.73 -0.28
N THR A 462 7.52 -29.65 0.33
CA THR A 462 6.09 -29.28 0.23
C THR A 462 5.79 -28.54 -1.10
N PRO A 463 4.50 -28.39 -1.49
CA PRO A 463 4.14 -27.75 -2.76
C PRO A 463 4.34 -26.22 -2.79
N LEU A 464 5.08 -25.72 -3.79
CA LEU A 464 5.37 -24.29 -3.93
C LEU A 464 4.16 -23.39 -4.25
N ASP A 465 3.29 -23.81 -5.18
CA ASP A 465 2.21 -22.97 -5.72
C ASP A 465 0.80 -23.59 -5.55
N LYS A 466 0.70 -24.69 -4.80
CA LYS A 466 -0.54 -25.47 -4.62
C LYS A 466 -1.23 -25.10 -3.30
N VAL A 467 -2.53 -24.86 -3.38
CA VAL A 467 -3.45 -24.70 -2.25
C VAL A 467 -4.66 -25.60 -2.58
N PRO A 468 -4.63 -26.89 -2.20
CA PRO A 468 -5.62 -27.89 -2.64
C PRO A 468 -6.97 -27.71 -1.96
N GLU A 469 -8.04 -28.30 -2.51
CA GLU A 469 -9.19 -28.65 -1.67
C GLU A 469 -8.84 -29.80 -0.73
N ALA A 470 -9.19 -29.62 0.54
CA ALA A 470 -8.86 -30.51 1.65
C ALA A 470 -9.98 -30.57 2.70
N THR A 471 -11.23 -30.22 2.36
CA THR A 471 -12.37 -30.22 3.31
C THR A 471 -12.48 -31.55 4.07
N ASP A 472 -12.50 -32.68 3.36
CA ASP A 472 -12.54 -34.02 3.92
C ASP A 472 -11.39 -34.29 4.91
N ILE A 473 -10.19 -33.77 4.65
CA ILE A 473 -9.01 -33.87 5.54
C ILE A 473 -9.22 -33.04 6.80
N LEU A 474 -9.74 -31.81 6.68
CA LEU A 474 -10.05 -30.95 7.83
C LEU A 474 -11.17 -31.56 8.69
N GLU A 475 -12.22 -32.12 8.08
CA GLU A 475 -13.28 -32.85 8.79
C GLU A 475 -12.75 -34.10 9.50
N ALA A 476 -11.85 -34.86 8.86
CA ALA A 476 -11.24 -36.04 9.44
C ALA A 476 -10.33 -35.70 10.63
N ILE A 477 -9.53 -34.64 10.54
CA ILE A 477 -8.73 -34.10 11.66
C ILE A 477 -9.65 -33.69 12.84
N VAL A 478 -10.71 -32.93 12.57
CA VAL A 478 -11.69 -32.50 13.60
C VAL A 478 -12.50 -33.68 14.18
N SER A 479 -12.55 -34.83 13.49
CA SER A 479 -13.14 -36.07 14.02
C SER A 479 -12.14 -36.97 14.78
N GLN A 480 -10.85 -36.64 14.79
CA GLN A 480 -9.78 -37.47 15.37
C GLN A 480 -9.24 -36.93 16.70
N TYR A 481 -9.29 -35.60 16.89
CA TYR A 481 -8.77 -34.88 18.06
C TYR A 481 -9.89 -34.23 18.88
#